data_AF-A0A428RC36-F1
#
_entry.id   AF-A0A428RC36-F1
#
_cell.length_a   1.000
_cell.length_b   1.000
_cell.length_c   1.000
_cell.angle_alpha   90.00
_cell.angle_beta   90.00
_cell.angle_gamma   90.00
#
_symmetry.space_group_name_H-M   'P 1'
#
loop_
_entity.id
_entity.type
_entity.pdbx_description
1 polymer ?
#
loop_
_entity_poly.entity_id
_entity_poly.type
_entity_poly.pdbx_seq_one_letter_code
_entity_poly.pdbx_strand_id
1 'polypeptide(L)'
;MQALSQKPKEIDVAAEANADETFKQALGFMTRITETVMRRWGDTNTLPFLHTMLVFVNHMTRFPAAISQIEGMFPWKRTSLMLNLVLNSLEPKYDVRSDFRLLENDQLPRPLPEDFAMRGLIYTEDYYPHGWFDNGNIEGRERYFELGSMTRERKDRLITLGYRIAASGRWLIWNKETRSFTVPKNYDTAIEDPPEPTRDVSKTTSDSPQSKTLHPGRQYWLKLMCEAQDGPKRE
;
A
#
# COMPACT_ATOMS: atom_id res chain seq x y z
N MET A 1 58.59 -28.37 28.99
CA MET A 1 57.25 -27.78 28.79
C MET A 1 56.67 -28.35 27.51
N GLN A 2 55.66 -29.21 27.62
CA GLN A 2 54.96 -29.79 26.47
C GLN A 2 53.88 -28.78 26.03
N ALA A 3 54.00 -28.23 24.82
CA ALA A 3 52.99 -27.34 24.27
C ALA A 3 51.83 -28.19 23.72
N LEU A 4 50.67 -28.05 24.34
CA LEU A 4 49.42 -28.68 23.92
C LEU A 4 48.89 -28.04 22.63
N SER A 5 48.52 -28.93 21.72
CA SER A 5 47.75 -28.73 20.51
C SER A 5 46.49 -27.88 20.72
N GLN A 6 46.25 -26.92 19.84
CA GLN A 6 44.89 -26.52 19.45
C GLN A 6 44.84 -26.38 17.93
N LYS A 7 44.17 -27.33 17.26
CA LYS A 7 43.68 -27.13 15.89
C LYS A 7 42.63 -26.02 15.91
N PRO A 8 42.59 -25.13 14.92
CA PRO A 8 41.51 -24.15 14.81
C PRO A 8 40.19 -24.89 14.70
N LYS A 9 39.20 -24.49 15.51
CA LYS A 9 37.81 -24.92 15.32
C LYS A 9 37.39 -24.47 13.92
N GLU A 10 37.00 -25.43 13.08
CA GLU A 10 36.20 -25.18 11.90
C GLU A 10 34.97 -24.38 12.35
N ILE A 11 34.92 -23.13 11.91
CA ILE A 11 33.72 -22.32 11.99
C ILE A 11 32.80 -22.97 10.96
N ASP A 12 31.70 -23.54 11.43
CA ASP A 12 30.65 -24.09 10.58
C ASP A 12 30.11 -22.93 9.73
N VAL A 13 30.68 -22.79 8.52
CA VAL A 13 30.20 -21.84 7.52
C VAL A 13 28.84 -22.38 7.13
N ALA A 14 27.79 -21.78 7.72
CA ALA A 14 26.40 -22.09 7.42
C ALA A 14 26.29 -22.32 5.91
N ALA A 15 25.97 -23.55 5.51
CA ALA A 15 25.93 -23.96 4.12
C ALA A 15 25.15 -22.91 3.32
N GLU A 16 25.82 -22.28 2.35
CA GLU A 16 25.19 -21.27 1.50
C GLU A 16 23.91 -21.88 0.92
N ALA A 17 22.76 -21.29 1.27
CA ALA A 17 21.48 -21.75 0.76
C ALA A 17 21.53 -21.75 -0.77
N ASN A 18 21.05 -22.81 -1.40
CA ASN A 18 20.92 -22.82 -2.86
C ASN A 18 19.89 -21.76 -3.29
N ALA A 19 19.94 -21.33 -4.56
CA ALA A 19 19.15 -20.22 -5.06
C ALA A 19 17.63 -20.36 -4.79
N ASP A 20 17.10 -21.58 -4.87
CA ASP A 20 15.69 -21.87 -4.60
C ASP A 20 15.33 -21.65 -3.13
N GLU A 21 16.19 -22.08 -2.21
CA GLU A 21 15.99 -21.88 -0.78
C GLU A 21 16.12 -20.40 -0.41
N THR A 22 17.12 -19.70 -0.95
CA THR A 22 17.25 -18.24 -0.79
C THR A 22 16.02 -17.51 -1.30
N PHE A 23 15.48 -17.90 -2.46
CA PHE A 23 14.27 -17.30 -3.01
C PHE A 23 13.04 -17.53 -2.11
N LYS A 24 12.83 -18.76 -1.62
CA LYS A 24 11.72 -19.08 -0.71
C LYS A 24 11.81 -18.28 0.59
N GLN A 25 13.00 -18.15 1.15
CA GLN A 25 13.23 -17.35 2.35
C GLN A 25 12.95 -15.86 2.10
N ALA A 26 13.42 -15.32 0.98
CA ALA A 26 13.16 -13.95 0.57
C ALA A 26 11.66 -13.68 0.35
N LEU A 27 10.95 -14.59 -0.33
CA LEU A 27 9.52 -14.49 -0.56
C LEU A 27 8.73 -14.56 0.76
N GLY A 28 9.10 -15.47 1.66
CA GLY A 28 8.51 -15.58 2.99
C GLY A 28 8.73 -14.30 3.82
N PHE A 29 9.95 -13.75 3.79
CA PHE A 29 10.28 -12.51 4.47
C PHE A 29 9.49 -11.31 3.92
N MET A 30 9.45 -11.16 2.58
CA MET A 30 8.65 -10.14 1.90
C MET A 30 7.19 -10.24 2.35
N THR A 31 6.60 -11.44 2.27
CA THR A 31 5.19 -11.68 2.59
C THR A 31 4.87 -11.21 4.00
N ARG A 32 5.71 -11.56 4.99
CA ARG A 32 5.55 -11.16 6.39
C ARG A 32 5.66 -9.65 6.60
N ILE A 33 6.57 -8.98 5.89
CA ILE A 33 6.66 -7.51 5.93
C ILE A 33 5.38 -6.91 5.38
N THR A 34 4.93 -7.35 4.21
CA THR A 34 3.74 -6.82 3.55
C THR A 34 2.50 -6.98 4.42
N GLU A 35 2.30 -8.16 5.03
CA GLU A 35 1.20 -8.37 5.97
C GLU A 35 1.29 -7.47 7.21
N THR A 36 2.50 -7.25 7.73
CA THR A 36 2.73 -6.38 8.88
C THR A 36 2.41 -4.92 8.54
N VAL A 37 2.79 -4.46 7.35
CA VAL A 37 2.46 -3.11 6.88
C VAL A 37 0.95 -2.97 6.65
N MET A 38 0.31 -3.95 6.00
CA MET A 38 -1.14 -3.94 5.75
C MET A 38 -1.98 -3.99 7.04
N ARG A 39 -1.45 -4.54 8.14
CA ARG A 39 -2.12 -4.53 9.47
C ARG A 39 -2.21 -3.14 10.10
N ARG A 40 -1.43 -2.16 9.64
CA ARG A 40 -1.53 -0.77 10.11
C ARG A 40 -2.68 -0.06 9.40
N TRP A 41 -3.91 -0.54 9.66
CA TRP A 41 -5.12 -0.07 8.99
C TRP A 41 -5.26 1.46 9.07
N GLY A 42 -5.40 2.10 7.91
CA GLY A 42 -5.63 3.54 7.79
C GLY A 42 -4.40 4.42 8.01
N ASP A 43 -3.21 3.85 8.28
CA ASP A 43 -1.99 4.61 8.46
C ASP A 43 -1.41 5.08 7.12
N THR A 44 -1.47 6.40 6.87
CA THR A 44 -1.03 7.00 5.60
C THR A 44 0.47 6.84 5.36
N ASN A 45 1.28 6.63 6.40
CA ASN A 45 2.73 6.43 6.26
C ASN A 45 3.08 5.09 5.60
N THR A 46 2.12 4.18 5.50
CA THR A 46 2.29 2.88 4.83
C THR A 46 2.03 2.93 3.34
N LEU A 47 1.35 3.98 2.85
CA LEU A 47 0.92 4.07 1.46
C LEU A 47 2.08 4.03 0.45
N PRO A 48 3.26 4.67 0.67
CA PRO A 48 4.39 4.55 -0.24
C PRO A 48 4.87 3.09 -0.40
N PHE A 49 4.96 2.34 0.70
CA PHE A 49 5.35 0.93 0.66
C PHE A 49 4.32 0.09 -0.09
N LEU A 50 3.02 0.28 0.23
CA LEU A 50 1.93 -0.46 -0.40
C LEU A 50 1.87 -0.17 -1.90
N HIS A 51 2.11 1.09 -2.28
CA HIS A 51 2.17 1.52 -3.67
C HIS A 51 3.29 0.78 -4.40
N THR A 52 4.54 0.88 -3.94
CA THR A 52 5.70 0.18 -4.52
C THR A 52 5.46 -1.33 -4.64
N MET A 53 4.88 -1.95 -3.60
CA MET A 53 4.58 -3.38 -3.61
C MET A 53 3.54 -3.74 -4.67
N LEU A 54 2.45 -2.98 -4.79
CA LEU A 54 1.43 -3.24 -5.80
C LEU A 54 1.91 -2.95 -7.22
N VAL A 55 2.84 -2.00 -7.43
CA VAL A 55 3.48 -1.81 -8.74
C VAL A 55 4.23 -3.07 -9.15
N PHE A 56 5.06 -3.61 -8.26
CA PHE A 56 5.79 -4.86 -8.49
C PHE A 56 4.82 -6.02 -8.79
N VAL A 57 3.82 -6.23 -7.94
CA VAL A 57 2.84 -7.32 -8.12
C VAL A 57 2.07 -7.16 -9.43
N ASN A 58 1.62 -5.94 -9.75
CA ASN A 58 0.94 -5.65 -11.01
C ASN A 58 1.82 -6.01 -12.22
N HIS A 59 3.11 -5.67 -12.18
CA HIS A 59 4.04 -6.10 -13.23
C HIS A 59 4.11 -7.63 -13.33
N MET A 60 4.29 -8.32 -12.20
CA MET A 60 4.38 -9.79 -12.17
C MET A 60 3.13 -10.46 -12.75
N THR A 61 1.94 -9.89 -12.57
CA THR A 61 0.68 -10.46 -13.11
C THR A 61 0.69 -10.68 -14.63
N ARG A 62 1.55 -9.96 -15.35
CA ARG A 62 1.71 -10.03 -16.81
C ARG A 62 2.63 -11.16 -17.26
N PHE A 63 3.35 -11.79 -16.34
CA PHE A 63 4.29 -12.87 -16.59
C PHE A 63 3.83 -14.12 -15.84
N PRO A 64 3.07 -15.03 -16.48
CA PRO A 64 2.49 -16.21 -15.83
C PRO A 64 3.50 -17.07 -15.05
N ALA A 65 4.70 -17.28 -15.60
CA ALA A 65 5.75 -18.07 -14.94
C ALA A 65 6.35 -17.38 -13.71
N ALA A 66 6.29 -16.05 -13.64
CA ALA A 66 6.80 -15.27 -12.52
C ALA A 66 5.73 -15.14 -11.41
N ILE A 67 4.50 -14.80 -11.77
CA ILE A 67 3.40 -14.68 -10.80
C ILE A 67 3.09 -16.02 -10.12
N SER A 68 3.24 -17.15 -10.82
CA SER A 68 3.04 -18.48 -10.23
C SER A 68 3.99 -18.79 -9.07
N GLN A 69 5.15 -18.12 -9.01
CA GLN A 69 6.11 -18.29 -7.91
C GLN A 69 5.71 -17.52 -6.65
N ILE A 70 4.90 -16.46 -6.78
CA ILE A 70 4.58 -15.55 -5.68
C ILE A 70 3.10 -15.61 -5.26
N GLU A 71 2.19 -15.94 -6.17
CA GLU A 71 0.74 -15.82 -5.98
C GLU A 71 0.20 -16.70 -4.84
N GLY A 72 0.86 -17.83 -4.55
CA GLY A 72 0.46 -18.73 -3.47
C GLY A 72 0.77 -18.19 -2.07
N MET A 73 1.75 -17.29 -1.94
CA MET A 73 2.15 -16.70 -0.67
C MET A 73 1.66 -15.27 -0.49
N PHE A 74 1.39 -14.56 -1.58
CA PHE A 74 0.98 -13.16 -1.51
C PHE A 74 -0.38 -12.99 -0.78
N PRO A 75 -0.52 -12.01 0.15
CA PRO A 75 -1.70 -11.90 1.01
C PRO A 75 -2.88 -11.21 0.28
N TRP A 76 -3.46 -11.88 -0.71
CA TRP A 76 -4.52 -11.32 -1.56
C TRP A 76 -5.75 -10.87 -0.78
N LYS A 77 -6.23 -11.68 0.18
CA LYS A 77 -7.39 -11.31 1.01
C LYS A 77 -7.13 -10.01 1.76
N ARG A 78 -5.99 -9.90 2.43
CA ARG A 78 -5.61 -8.69 3.18
C ARG A 78 -5.45 -7.49 2.24
N THR A 79 -4.91 -7.71 1.05
CA THR A 79 -4.82 -6.70 -0.01
C THR A 79 -6.21 -6.18 -0.40
N SER A 80 -7.20 -7.06 -0.60
CA SER A 80 -8.57 -6.64 -0.93
C SER A 80 -9.20 -5.77 0.17
N LEU A 81 -8.98 -6.12 1.44
CA LEU A 81 -9.46 -5.34 2.59
C LEU A 81 -8.78 -3.97 2.68
N MET A 82 -7.46 -3.94 2.46
CA MET A 82 -6.68 -2.69 2.43
C MET A 82 -7.16 -1.78 1.30
N LEU A 83 -7.36 -2.30 0.10
CA LEU A 83 -7.88 -1.54 -1.03
C LEU A 83 -9.29 -0.99 -0.75
N ASN A 84 -10.16 -1.78 -0.12
CA ASN A 84 -11.49 -1.30 0.27
C ASN A 84 -11.41 -0.19 1.32
N LEU A 85 -10.51 -0.30 2.30
CA LEU A 85 -10.30 0.76 3.29
C LEU A 85 -9.81 2.05 2.64
N VAL A 86 -8.87 1.94 1.70
CA VAL A 86 -8.40 3.07 0.90
C VAL A 86 -9.54 3.68 0.09
N LEU A 87 -10.33 2.85 -0.59
CA LEU A 87 -11.46 3.29 -1.42
C LEU A 87 -12.53 4.02 -0.59
N ASN A 88 -12.89 3.48 0.57
CA ASN A 88 -13.88 4.08 1.47
C ASN A 88 -13.40 5.41 2.07
N SER A 89 -12.09 5.66 2.08
CA SER A 89 -11.51 6.92 2.52
C SER A 89 -11.43 7.98 1.42
N LEU A 90 -11.83 7.64 0.19
CA LEU A 90 -12.01 8.56 -0.92
C LEU A 90 -13.46 9.07 -0.93
N GLU A 91 -13.78 9.93 -1.89
CA GLU A 91 -15.12 10.51 -2.02
C GLU A 91 -16.19 9.43 -2.32
N PRO A 92 -17.44 9.58 -1.84
CA PRO A 92 -18.50 8.56 -1.98
C PRO A 92 -18.82 8.11 -3.42
N LYS A 93 -18.42 8.90 -4.43
CA LYS A 93 -18.62 8.62 -5.86
C LYS A 93 -17.30 8.55 -6.62
N TYR A 94 -16.21 8.18 -5.93
CA TYR A 94 -14.91 8.05 -6.55
C TYR A 94 -14.96 7.11 -7.76
N ASP A 95 -14.48 7.58 -8.91
CA ASP A 95 -14.57 6.87 -10.18
C ASP A 95 -13.42 5.88 -10.36
N VAL A 96 -13.63 4.59 -10.13
CA VAL A 96 -12.57 3.58 -10.24
C VAL A 96 -12.21 3.36 -11.72
N ARG A 97 -10.93 3.56 -12.06
CA ARG A 97 -10.40 3.45 -13.42
C ARG A 97 -9.06 2.73 -13.46
N SER A 98 -8.63 2.33 -14.66
CA SER A 98 -7.36 1.60 -14.88
C SER A 98 -6.21 2.51 -15.32
N ASP A 99 -6.45 3.76 -15.64
CA ASP A 99 -5.48 4.74 -16.11
C ASP A 99 -5.10 5.76 -15.02
N PHE A 100 -3.95 6.40 -15.20
CA PHE A 100 -3.49 7.46 -14.31
C PHE A 100 -4.41 8.67 -14.48
N ARG A 101 -4.83 9.29 -13.37
CA ARG A 101 -5.43 10.62 -13.45
C ARG A 101 -4.36 11.64 -13.80
N LEU A 102 -4.42 12.16 -15.02
CA LEU A 102 -3.60 13.30 -15.43
C LEU A 102 -4.34 14.59 -15.03
N LEU A 103 -3.58 15.64 -14.67
CA LEU A 103 -4.17 16.94 -14.38
C LEU A 103 -4.76 17.55 -15.66
N GLU A 104 -5.95 18.14 -15.55
CA GLU A 104 -6.73 18.67 -16.68
C GLU A 104 -6.18 20.00 -17.26
N ASN A 105 -5.12 20.59 -16.67
CA ASN A 105 -4.72 21.99 -16.94
C ASN A 105 -3.24 22.17 -17.36
N ASP A 106 -2.71 21.35 -18.27
CA ASP A 106 -1.33 21.43 -18.78
C ASP A 106 -0.22 21.41 -17.71
N GLN A 107 -0.56 21.05 -16.46
CA GLN A 107 0.41 20.95 -15.40
C GLN A 107 1.26 19.70 -15.60
N LEU A 108 2.58 19.88 -15.61
CA LEU A 108 3.50 18.77 -15.63
C LEU A 108 3.25 17.88 -14.41
N PRO A 109 3.28 16.55 -14.58
CA PRO A 109 3.08 15.62 -13.49
C PRO A 109 4.07 15.92 -12.35
N ARG A 110 3.62 15.66 -11.12
CA ARG A 110 4.47 15.66 -9.93
C ARG A 110 4.60 14.23 -9.43
N PRO A 111 5.64 13.48 -9.85
CA PRO A 111 5.89 12.14 -9.36
C PRO A 111 6.00 12.08 -7.84
N LEU A 112 5.61 10.94 -7.28
CA LEU A 112 5.78 10.66 -5.86
C LEU A 112 7.26 10.41 -5.54
N PRO A 113 7.72 10.60 -4.28
CA PRO A 113 9.10 10.27 -3.90
C PRO A 113 9.47 8.82 -4.24
N GLU A 114 8.54 7.89 -3.99
CA GLU A 114 8.71 6.49 -4.36
C GLU A 114 8.75 6.26 -5.89
N ASP A 115 8.14 7.13 -6.70
CA ASP A 115 8.24 7.02 -8.16
C ASP A 115 9.67 7.25 -8.62
N PHE A 116 10.33 8.27 -8.05
CA PHE A 116 11.75 8.53 -8.29
C PHE A 116 12.63 7.38 -7.79
N ALA A 117 12.31 6.81 -6.62
CA ALA A 117 13.06 5.68 -6.07
C ALA A 117 12.92 4.40 -6.91
N MET A 118 11.78 4.20 -7.55
CA MET A 118 11.52 3.05 -8.42
C MET A 118 11.93 3.27 -9.88
N ARG A 119 12.34 4.49 -10.26
CA ARG A 119 12.70 4.82 -11.64
C ARG A 119 13.89 3.97 -12.10
N GLY A 120 13.73 3.30 -13.24
CA GLY A 120 14.77 2.45 -13.84
C GLY A 120 14.79 1.02 -13.31
N LEU A 121 13.91 0.66 -12.37
CA LEU A 121 13.69 -0.73 -12.02
C LEU A 121 12.91 -1.43 -13.14
N ILE A 122 13.30 -2.67 -13.47
CA ILE A 122 12.72 -3.43 -14.60
C ILE A 122 11.20 -3.58 -14.50
N TYR A 123 10.65 -3.62 -13.29
CA TYR A 123 9.23 -3.79 -13.06
C TYR A 123 8.40 -2.49 -13.17
N THR A 124 9.04 -1.34 -13.45
CA THR A 124 8.36 -0.05 -13.60
C THR A 124 8.44 0.55 -15.00
N GLU A 125 9.06 -0.16 -15.95
CA GLU A 125 9.34 0.35 -17.30
C GLU A 125 8.09 0.86 -18.04
N ASP A 126 6.95 0.20 -17.86
CA ASP A 126 5.66 0.57 -18.45
C ASP A 126 4.57 0.89 -17.43
N TYR A 127 5.00 1.21 -16.21
CA TYR A 127 4.08 1.65 -15.18
C TYR A 127 3.69 3.13 -15.36
N TYR A 128 4.67 3.97 -15.70
CA TYR A 128 4.49 5.42 -15.77
C TYR A 128 4.06 5.89 -17.17
N PRO A 129 3.17 6.90 -17.27
CA PRO A 129 2.90 7.58 -18.52
C PRO A 129 4.16 8.20 -19.15
N HIS A 130 4.13 8.39 -20.47
CA HIS A 130 5.20 9.13 -21.14
C HIS A 130 5.35 10.54 -20.55
N GLY A 131 6.59 10.96 -20.32
CA GLY A 131 6.91 12.26 -19.74
C GLY A 131 6.59 12.43 -18.26
N TRP A 132 6.32 11.33 -17.53
CA TRP A 132 6.03 11.38 -16.09
C TRP A 132 7.12 12.11 -15.28
N PHE A 133 8.37 11.99 -15.70
CA PHE A 133 9.54 12.56 -15.00
C PHE A 133 10.12 13.81 -15.70
N ASP A 134 9.40 14.41 -16.64
CA ASP A 134 9.91 15.53 -17.47
C ASP A 134 9.75 16.90 -16.79
N ASN A 135 9.18 16.92 -15.57
CA ASN A 135 9.08 18.14 -14.78
C ASN A 135 10.43 18.58 -14.24
N GLY A 136 11.17 19.36 -15.04
CA GLY A 136 12.48 19.91 -14.71
C GLY A 136 12.50 20.85 -13.51
N ASN A 137 11.35 21.27 -12.99
CA ASN A 137 11.29 22.07 -11.77
C ASN A 137 11.55 21.22 -10.51
N ILE A 138 11.44 19.89 -10.57
CA ILE A 138 11.56 19.00 -9.41
C ILE A 138 12.97 18.40 -9.35
N GLU A 139 13.87 19.05 -8.62
CA GLU A 139 15.28 18.66 -8.53
C GLU A 139 15.76 18.35 -7.12
N GLY A 140 16.82 17.52 -7.04
CA GLY A 140 17.53 17.23 -5.80
C GLY A 140 16.62 16.81 -4.64
N ARG A 141 16.55 17.66 -3.61
CA ARG A 141 15.76 17.41 -2.39
C ARG A 141 14.26 17.52 -2.61
N GLU A 142 13.81 18.27 -3.62
CA GLU A 142 12.39 18.46 -3.89
C GLU A 142 11.69 17.16 -4.30
N ARG A 143 12.44 16.24 -4.92
CA ARG A 143 11.98 14.88 -5.27
C ARG A 143 11.49 14.09 -4.05
N TYR A 144 11.99 14.40 -2.86
CA TYR A 144 11.65 13.71 -1.61
C TYR A 144 10.76 14.55 -0.69
N PHE A 145 10.30 15.72 -1.14
CA PHE A 145 9.48 16.61 -0.35
C PHE A 145 8.00 16.17 -0.38
N GLU A 146 7.51 15.72 0.77
CA GLU A 146 6.14 15.26 0.99
C GLU A 146 5.16 16.44 1.08
N LEU A 147 4.14 16.43 0.21
CA LEU A 147 3.00 17.35 0.27
C LEU A 147 1.75 16.60 0.73
N GLY A 148 0.85 17.29 1.42
CA GLY A 148 -0.43 16.71 1.85
C GLY A 148 -1.27 16.15 0.69
N SER A 149 -1.16 16.74 -0.51
CA SER A 149 -1.82 16.26 -1.73
C SER A 149 -1.33 14.88 -2.19
N MET A 150 -0.09 14.50 -1.88
CA MET A 150 0.50 13.22 -2.29
C MET A 150 -0.19 12.02 -1.62
N THR A 151 -0.76 12.20 -0.43
CA THR A 151 -1.58 11.16 0.21
C THR A 151 -2.77 10.78 -0.65
N ARG A 152 -3.47 11.76 -1.23
CA ARG A 152 -4.61 11.50 -2.13
C ARG A 152 -4.14 10.80 -3.40
N GLU A 153 -3.04 11.25 -3.99
CA GLU A 153 -2.46 10.64 -5.19
C GLU A 153 -2.07 9.17 -4.94
N ARG A 154 -1.46 8.85 -3.80
CA ARG A 154 -1.15 7.46 -3.43
C ARG A 154 -2.39 6.58 -3.34
N LYS A 155 -3.46 7.08 -2.72
CA LYS A 155 -4.74 6.35 -2.66
C LYS A 155 -5.28 6.08 -4.06
N ASP A 156 -5.24 7.09 -4.94
CA ASP A 156 -5.63 6.96 -6.34
C ASP A 156 -4.84 5.87 -7.07
N ARG A 157 -3.51 5.87 -6.91
CA ARG A 157 -2.59 4.87 -7.47
C ARG A 157 -2.88 3.46 -6.97
N LEU A 158 -3.12 3.30 -5.67
CA LEU A 158 -3.46 2.00 -5.07
C LEU A 158 -4.75 1.43 -5.66
N ILE A 159 -5.80 2.25 -5.79
CA ILE A 159 -7.07 1.80 -6.36
C ILE A 159 -6.91 1.46 -7.85
N THR A 160 -6.17 2.28 -8.59
CA THR A 160 -5.87 2.03 -10.01
C THR A 160 -5.13 0.70 -10.20
N LEU A 161 -4.09 0.43 -9.40
CA LEU A 161 -3.34 -0.82 -9.41
C LEU A 161 -4.21 -2.01 -9.01
N GLY A 162 -5.01 -1.88 -7.94
CA GLY A 162 -5.96 -2.91 -7.51
C GLY A 162 -6.94 -3.26 -8.63
N TYR A 163 -7.45 -2.26 -9.35
CA TYR A 163 -8.35 -2.44 -10.48
C TYR A 163 -7.67 -3.12 -11.68
N ARG A 164 -6.44 -2.75 -12.02
CA ARG A 164 -5.62 -3.42 -13.05
C ARG A 164 -5.41 -4.90 -12.74
N ILE A 165 -5.00 -5.21 -11.51
CA ILE A 165 -4.79 -6.59 -11.06
C ILE A 165 -6.11 -7.39 -11.08
N ALA A 166 -7.22 -6.74 -10.72
CA ALA A 166 -8.54 -7.37 -10.74
C ALA A 166 -9.08 -7.64 -12.16
N ALA A 167 -8.50 -7.07 -13.21
CA ALA A 167 -8.97 -7.22 -14.57
C ALA A 167 -9.02 -8.68 -15.05
N SER A 168 -8.11 -9.53 -14.57
CA SER A 168 -8.12 -10.96 -14.90
C SER A 168 -9.04 -11.80 -13.99
N GLY A 169 -9.52 -11.24 -12.88
CA GLY A 169 -10.33 -11.96 -11.88
C GLY A 169 -9.62 -13.12 -11.16
N ARG A 170 -8.30 -13.27 -11.33
CA ARG A 170 -7.56 -14.45 -10.85
C ARG A 170 -7.09 -14.34 -9.41
N TRP A 171 -6.86 -13.13 -8.90
CA TRP A 171 -6.29 -12.88 -7.58
C TRP A 171 -7.10 -11.87 -6.78
N LEU A 172 -7.47 -10.79 -7.45
CA LEU A 172 -8.45 -9.82 -6.98
C LEU A 172 -9.66 -9.87 -7.92
N ILE A 173 -10.82 -9.55 -7.37
CA ILE A 173 -12.07 -9.39 -8.10
C ILE A 173 -12.61 -8.01 -7.75
N TRP A 174 -12.99 -7.23 -8.76
CA TRP A 174 -13.73 -6.00 -8.56
C TRP A 174 -15.23 -6.26 -8.73
N ASN A 175 -16.01 -6.12 -7.66
CA ASN A 175 -17.46 -6.21 -7.71
C ASN A 175 -18.04 -4.82 -8.02
N LYS A 176 -18.64 -4.67 -9.21
CA LYS A 176 -19.23 -3.41 -9.67
C LYS A 176 -20.49 -3.01 -8.89
N GLU A 177 -21.27 -3.98 -8.41
CA GLU A 177 -22.54 -3.74 -7.70
C GLU A 177 -22.27 -3.23 -6.29
N THR A 178 -21.39 -3.91 -5.55
CA THR A 178 -21.01 -3.53 -4.18
C THR A 178 -19.90 -2.48 -4.14
N ARG A 179 -19.31 -2.14 -5.30
CA ARG A 179 -18.17 -1.23 -5.46
C ARG A 179 -17.03 -1.56 -4.50
N SER A 180 -16.63 -2.83 -4.48
CA SER A 180 -15.60 -3.33 -3.57
C SER A 180 -14.72 -4.40 -4.20
N PHE A 181 -13.50 -4.51 -3.68
CA PHE A 181 -12.56 -5.57 -3.98
C PHE A 181 -12.86 -6.80 -3.14
N THR A 182 -12.84 -7.96 -3.78
CA THR A 182 -12.88 -9.28 -3.14
C THR A 182 -11.80 -10.18 -3.73
N VAL A 183 -11.77 -11.45 -3.33
CA VAL A 183 -10.83 -12.44 -3.83
C VAL A 183 -11.56 -13.71 -4.25
N PRO A 184 -10.99 -14.51 -5.17
CA PRO A 184 -11.44 -15.87 -5.43
C PRO A 184 -11.40 -16.75 -4.18
N LYS A 185 -12.22 -17.80 -4.16
CA LYS A 185 -12.40 -18.69 -3.00
C LYS A 185 -11.09 -19.30 -2.48
N ASN A 186 -10.15 -19.64 -3.36
CA ASN A 186 -8.85 -20.22 -2.97
C ASN A 186 -7.94 -19.24 -2.22
N TYR A 187 -8.21 -17.93 -2.32
CA TYR A 187 -7.50 -16.89 -1.59
C TYR A 187 -8.33 -16.28 -0.45
N ASP A 188 -9.57 -16.75 -0.25
CA ASP A 188 -10.46 -16.26 0.80
C ASP A 188 -10.12 -16.90 2.14
N THR A 189 -9.05 -16.40 2.76
CA THR A 189 -8.58 -16.85 4.07
C THR A 189 -9.19 -16.02 5.19
N ALA A 190 -9.38 -16.64 6.36
CA ALA A 190 -9.76 -15.90 7.56
C ALA A 190 -8.64 -14.92 7.94
N ILE A 191 -9.00 -13.67 8.22
CA ILE A 191 -8.06 -12.63 8.61
C ILE A 191 -8.20 -12.37 10.11
N GLU A 192 -7.12 -12.59 10.85
CA GLU A 192 -6.97 -12.07 12.20
C GLU A 192 -6.90 -10.54 12.17
N ASP A 193 -7.63 -9.90 13.07
CA ASP A 193 -7.79 -8.44 13.21
C ASP A 193 -8.19 -7.71 11.90
N PRO A 194 -9.41 -7.97 11.40
CA PRO A 194 -9.92 -7.26 10.22
C PRO A 194 -10.07 -5.76 10.53
N PRO A 195 -9.99 -4.88 9.51
CA PRO A 195 -10.25 -3.46 9.70
C PRO A 195 -11.70 -3.26 10.18
N GLU A 196 -11.91 -2.34 11.12
CA GLU A 196 -13.26 -2.02 11.58
C GLU A 196 -14.14 -1.56 10.40
N PRO A 197 -15.39 -2.02 10.31
CA PRO A 197 -16.35 -1.50 9.34
C PRO A 197 -16.49 0.00 9.54
N THR A 198 -16.21 0.78 8.50
CA THR A 198 -16.43 2.23 8.52
C THR A 198 -17.93 2.46 8.65
N ARG A 199 -18.39 2.93 9.82
CA ARG A 199 -19.81 3.23 10.05
C ARG A 199 -20.26 4.31 9.08
N ASP A 200 -21.36 4.08 8.37
CA ASP A 200 -22.07 5.12 7.62
C ASP A 200 -22.39 6.30 8.56
N VAL A 201 -21.77 7.45 8.32
CA VAL A 201 -22.00 8.69 9.08
C VAL A 201 -23.38 9.30 8.76
N SER A 202 -24.18 8.65 7.90
CA SER A 202 -25.51 9.12 7.49
C SER A 202 -26.64 8.76 8.46
N LYS A 203 -26.37 8.07 9.58
CA LYS A 203 -27.36 7.81 10.64
C LYS A 203 -26.77 8.00 12.02
N THR A 204 -26.62 9.25 12.45
CA THR A 204 -26.60 9.57 13.88
C THR A 204 -27.70 10.59 14.15
N THR A 205 -28.92 10.09 14.39
CA THR A 205 -29.87 10.84 15.20
C THR A 205 -29.29 10.96 16.60
N SER A 206 -29.33 12.19 17.09
CA SER A 206 -28.99 12.64 18.44
C SER A 206 -29.44 11.67 19.53
N ASP A 207 -28.64 11.66 20.60
CA ASP A 207 -28.94 11.17 21.96
C ASP A 207 -28.45 9.76 22.31
N SER A 208 -27.18 9.68 22.76
CA SER A 208 -26.86 9.07 24.06
C SER A 208 -25.40 9.30 24.51
N PRO A 209 -25.14 9.40 25.83
CA PRO A 209 -23.89 9.89 26.37
C PRO A 209 -22.88 8.75 26.61
N GLN A 210 -21.94 8.55 25.68
CA GLN A 210 -20.74 7.75 25.93
C GLN A 210 -19.47 8.48 25.47
N SER A 211 -19.29 9.69 25.99
CA SER A 211 -17.97 10.34 26.01
C SER A 211 -17.26 9.97 27.31
N LYS A 212 -16.70 8.77 27.41
CA LYS A 212 -15.70 8.38 28.43
C LYS A 212 -15.17 6.99 28.13
N THR A 213 -14.16 6.93 27.25
CA THR A 213 -13.05 5.96 27.17
C THR A 213 -12.50 5.96 25.74
N LEU A 214 -11.83 7.04 25.35
CA LEU A 214 -11.10 7.09 24.08
C LEU A 214 -9.61 7.27 24.36
N HIS A 215 -8.78 6.44 23.74
CA HIS A 215 -7.32 6.40 23.88
C HIS A 215 -6.71 7.80 23.65
N PRO A 216 -5.66 8.21 24.41
CA PRO A 216 -5.14 9.60 24.39
C PRO A 216 -4.79 10.15 23.00
N GLY A 217 -4.29 9.28 22.10
CA GLY A 217 -3.97 9.67 20.72
C GLY A 217 -5.20 10.02 19.86
N ARG A 218 -6.37 9.41 20.11
CA ARG A 218 -7.61 9.74 19.39
C ARG A 218 -8.22 11.07 19.87
N GLN A 219 -7.99 11.45 21.13
CA GLN A 219 -8.45 12.75 21.66
C GLN A 219 -7.72 13.92 21.01
N TYR A 220 -6.43 13.76 20.70
CA TYR A 220 -5.62 14.80 20.05
C TYR A 220 -6.10 15.11 18.62
N TRP A 221 -6.42 14.08 17.83
CA TRP A 221 -6.92 14.25 16.46
C TRP A 221 -8.34 14.82 16.41
N LEU A 222 -9.23 14.40 17.33
CA LEU A 222 -10.56 15.00 17.44
C LEU A 222 -10.50 16.47 17.86
N LYS A 223 -9.56 16.82 18.74
CA LYS A 223 -9.34 18.21 19.17
C LYS A 223 -8.82 19.08 18.03
N LEU A 224 -7.82 18.60 17.26
CA LEU A 224 -7.33 19.32 16.07
C LEU A 224 -8.40 19.52 14.99
N MET A 225 -9.29 18.54 14.81
CA MET A 225 -10.35 18.63 13.79
C MET A 225 -11.47 19.60 14.20
N CYS A 226 -11.80 19.67 15.51
CA CYS A 226 -12.73 20.69 16.01
C CYS A 226 -12.11 22.10 15.98
N GLU A 227 -10.84 22.25 16.34
CA GLU A 227 -10.13 23.54 16.31
C GLU A 227 -9.93 24.07 14.88
N ALA A 228 -9.88 23.20 13.87
CA ALA A 228 -9.81 23.59 12.46
C ALA A 228 -11.16 24.03 11.85
N GLN A 229 -12.29 23.77 12.52
CA GLN A 229 -13.62 24.18 12.06
C GLN A 229 -14.05 25.55 12.60
N ASP A 230 -13.47 26.00 13.72
CA ASP A 230 -13.65 27.35 14.24
C ASP A 230 -12.57 28.30 13.68
N GLY A 231 -12.76 28.75 12.43
CA GLY A 231 -11.99 29.86 11.87
C GLY A 231 -12.19 31.15 12.69
N PRO A 232 -11.25 32.13 12.60
CA PRO A 232 -11.26 33.29 13.46
C PRO A 232 -12.53 34.13 13.24
N LYS A 233 -13.25 34.40 14.34
CA LYS A 233 -14.30 35.42 14.35
C LYS A 233 -13.64 36.77 14.07
N ARG A 234 -14.09 37.44 13.00
CA ARG A 234 -13.72 38.83 12.73
C ARG A 234 -14.34 39.71 13.82
N GLU A 235 -13.51 40.44 14.53
CA GLU A 235 -13.84 41.73 15.11
C GLU A 235 -13.25 42.83 14.23
#